data_AF-A0A2W5ZT36-F1
#
_entry.id   AF-A0A2W5ZT36-F1
#
_cell.length_a   1.000
_cell.length_b   1.000
_cell.length_c   1.000
_cell.angle_alpha   90.00
_cell.angle_beta   90.00
_cell.angle_gamma   90.00
#
_symmetry.space_group_name_H-M   'P 1'
#
loop_
_entity.id
_entity.type
_entity.pdbx_description
1 polymer ?
#
loop_
_entity_poly.entity_id
_entity_poly.type
_entity_poly.pdbx_seq_one_letter_code
_entity_poly.pdbx_strand_id
1 'polypeptide(L)'
;MNTNRLLLFILTAILPLSAFAQSSSSSSSTAPDAAELTQLLKDFLAGASRNDVAMHDRFWADELVYTSALGRRKGKADIMRELRAEAAATPAATPKP
;
A
#
# COMPACT_ATOMS: atom_id res chain seq x y z
N MET A 1 -18.98 53.12 9.44
CA MET A 1 -18.57 51.99 8.57
C MET A 1 -18.41 50.77 9.45
N ASN A 2 -19.22 49.74 9.22
CA ASN A 2 -19.48 48.68 10.21
C ASN A 2 -18.36 47.65 10.14
N THR A 3 -17.79 47.26 11.28
CA THR A 3 -16.66 46.32 11.42
C THR A 3 -16.85 45.02 10.65
N ASN A 4 -18.09 44.51 10.56
CA ASN A 4 -18.41 43.32 9.75
C ASN A 4 -18.21 43.52 8.24
N ARG A 5 -18.40 44.74 7.72
CA ARG A 5 -18.15 45.05 6.29
C ARG A 5 -16.65 45.14 6.01
N LEU A 6 -15.85 45.64 6.95
CA LEU A 6 -14.39 45.68 6.85
C LEU A 6 -13.77 44.28 6.94
N LEU A 7 -14.30 43.40 7.79
CA LEU A 7 -13.83 42.01 7.94
C LEU A 7 -14.07 41.17 6.68
N LEU A 8 -15.21 41.37 6.00
CA LEU A 8 -15.55 40.70 4.74
C LEU A 8 -14.68 41.16 3.55
N PHE A 9 -14.22 42.41 3.54
CA PHE A 9 -13.26 42.91 2.55
C PHE A 9 -11.84 42.36 2.77
N ILE A 10 -11.42 42.17 4.03
CA ILE A 10 -10.11 41.58 4.34
C ILE A 10 -10.08 40.07 4.03
N LEU A 11 -11.18 39.34 4.28
CA LEU A 11 -11.27 37.90 4.00
C LEU A 11 -11.28 37.57 2.49
N THR A 12 -11.78 38.47 1.65
CA THR A 12 -11.84 38.27 0.18
C THR A 12 -10.56 38.69 -0.56
N ALA A 13 -9.77 39.63 0.00
CA ALA A 13 -8.52 40.09 -0.61
C ALA A 13 -7.34 39.12 -0.42
N ILE A 14 -7.41 38.17 0.52
CA ILE A 14 -6.32 37.23 0.83
C ILE A 14 -6.45 35.90 0.05
N LEU A 15 -7.61 35.61 -0.53
CA LEU A 15 -7.86 34.32 -1.20
C LEU A 15 -7.15 34.11 -2.56
N PRO A 16 -6.81 35.11 -3.41
CA PRO A 16 -6.28 34.81 -4.73
C PRO A 16 -4.74 34.68 -4.79
N LEU A 17 -4.00 35.01 -3.73
CA LEU A 17 -2.53 35.03 -3.80
C LEU A 17 -1.89 33.63 -3.78
N SER A 18 -2.63 32.59 -3.41
CA SER A 18 -2.14 31.20 -3.38
C SER A 18 -2.26 30.47 -4.72
N ALA A 19 -2.96 31.03 -5.71
CA ALA A 19 -3.27 30.33 -6.95
C ALA A 19 -2.13 30.33 -8.00
N PHE A 20 -1.07 31.13 -7.82
CA PHE A 20 0.00 31.26 -8.83
C PHE A 20 1.28 30.45 -8.52
N ALA A 21 1.36 29.80 -7.35
CA ALA A 21 2.62 29.21 -6.88
C ALA A 21 2.77 27.69 -7.11
N GLN A 22 1.80 27.00 -7.70
CA GLN A 22 1.87 25.53 -7.87
C GLN A 22 1.79 25.11 -9.34
N SER A 23 2.78 25.55 -10.12
CA SER A 23 3.18 24.81 -11.33
C SER A 23 4.56 24.20 -11.09
N SER A 24 4.67 23.41 -10.02
CA SER A 24 5.78 22.49 -9.87
C SER A 24 5.48 21.32 -10.78
N SER A 25 5.98 21.35 -12.01
CA SER A 25 6.08 20.16 -12.85
C SER A 25 6.96 19.16 -12.11
N SER A 26 6.35 18.32 -11.28
CA SER A 26 7.01 17.18 -10.66
C SER A 26 7.37 16.24 -11.79
N SER A 27 8.59 16.35 -12.30
CA SER A 27 9.19 15.29 -13.09
C SER A 27 9.13 14.04 -12.23
N SER A 28 8.36 13.05 -12.70
CA SER A 28 8.31 11.71 -12.11
C SER A 28 9.69 11.08 -12.32
N SER A 29 10.65 11.44 -11.48
CA SER A 29 11.90 10.71 -11.38
C SER A 29 11.54 9.33 -10.85
N THR A 30 11.55 8.34 -11.75
CA THR A 30 11.45 6.93 -11.37
C THR A 30 12.50 6.69 -10.29
N ALA A 31 12.07 6.27 -9.10
CA ALA A 31 12.97 5.96 -8.02
C ALA A 31 14.05 4.98 -8.53
N PRO A 32 15.33 5.13 -8.15
CA PRO A 32 16.43 4.31 -8.66
C PRO A 32 16.13 2.80 -8.61
N ASP A 33 15.42 2.37 -7.57
CA ASP A 33 15.15 0.96 -7.30
C ASP A 33 13.79 0.47 -7.85
N ALA A 34 13.05 1.30 -8.59
CA ALA A 34 11.70 0.97 -9.04
C ALA A 34 11.66 -0.30 -9.92
N ALA A 35 12.68 -0.51 -10.76
CA ALA A 35 12.79 -1.70 -11.59
C ALA A 35 12.98 -2.97 -10.74
N GLU A 36 13.84 -2.91 -9.73
CA GLU A 36 14.09 -4.02 -8.81
C GLU A 36 12.87 -4.34 -7.95
N LEU A 37 12.23 -3.32 -7.37
CA LEU A 37 11.00 -3.48 -6.59
C LEU A 37 9.86 -4.05 -7.44
N THR A 38 9.76 -3.63 -8.70
CA THR A 38 8.76 -4.18 -9.64
C THR A 38 9.00 -5.65 -9.91
N GLN A 39 10.27 -6.06 -10.07
CA GLN A 39 10.60 -7.47 -10.27
C GLN A 39 10.31 -8.30 -9.02
N LEU A 40 10.73 -7.83 -7.84
CA LEU A 40 10.45 -8.46 -6.56
C LEU A 40 8.94 -8.67 -6.34
N LEU A 41 8.13 -7.67 -6.67
CA LEU A 41 6.67 -7.77 -6.60
C LEU A 41 6.11 -8.83 -7.56
N LYS A 42 6.57 -8.84 -8.82
CA LYS A 42 6.11 -9.84 -9.81
C LYS A 42 6.44 -11.26 -9.38
N ASP A 43 7.63 -11.49 -8.87
CA ASP A 43 8.06 -12.79 -8.35
C ASP A 43 7.20 -13.20 -7.15
N PHE A 44 6.91 -12.26 -6.24
CA PHE A 44 6.02 -12.50 -5.12
C PHE A 44 4.60 -12.88 -5.58
N LEU A 45 4.00 -12.11 -6.49
CA LEU A 45 2.65 -12.39 -7.01
C LEU A 45 2.59 -13.76 -7.70
N ALA A 46 3.63 -14.13 -8.46
CA ALA A 46 3.71 -15.44 -9.09
C ALA A 46 3.76 -16.57 -8.04
N GLY A 47 4.58 -16.46 -7.00
CA GLY A 47 4.62 -17.46 -5.92
C GLY A 47 3.35 -17.48 -5.06
N ALA A 48 2.83 -16.31 -4.71
CA ALA A 48 1.62 -16.16 -3.90
C ALA A 48 0.39 -16.78 -4.58
N SER A 49 0.30 -16.70 -5.91
CA SER A 49 -0.78 -17.34 -6.69
C SER A 49 -0.85 -18.86 -6.52
N ARG A 50 0.27 -19.50 -6.14
CA ARG A 50 0.37 -20.94 -5.88
C ARG A 50 0.45 -21.28 -4.39
N ASN A 51 0.18 -20.30 -3.52
CA ASN A 51 0.29 -20.43 -2.07
C ASN A 51 1.70 -20.87 -1.60
N ASP A 52 2.76 -20.44 -2.31
CA ASP A 52 4.15 -20.78 -1.99
C ASP A 52 4.58 -20.17 -0.64
N VAL A 53 4.75 -21.04 0.37
CA VAL A 53 5.12 -20.63 1.73
C VAL A 53 6.46 -19.91 1.79
N ALA A 54 7.47 -20.36 1.03
CA ALA A 54 8.80 -19.76 1.05
C ALA A 54 8.78 -18.36 0.42
N MET A 55 7.96 -18.16 -0.62
CA MET A 55 7.81 -16.84 -1.24
C MET A 55 7.18 -15.82 -0.29
N HIS A 56 6.17 -16.22 0.49
CA HIS A 56 5.57 -15.36 1.50
C HIS A 56 6.56 -15.01 2.63
N ASP A 57 7.33 -15.99 3.10
CA ASP A 57 8.30 -15.79 4.17
C ASP A 57 9.40 -14.80 3.79
N ARG A 58 9.90 -14.88 2.55
CA ARG A 58 10.96 -14.01 2.02
C ARG A 58 10.47 -12.60 1.72
N PHE A 59 9.25 -12.43 1.24
CA PHE A 59 8.74 -11.12 0.81
C PHE A 59 8.35 -10.23 1.99
N TRP A 60 7.91 -10.82 3.11
CA TRP A 60 7.47 -10.05 4.27
C TRP A 60 8.59 -9.78 5.27
N ALA A 61 8.69 -8.53 5.69
CA ALA A 61 9.49 -8.13 6.84
C ALA A 61 8.99 -8.80 8.13
N ASP A 62 9.90 -9.03 9.07
CA ASP A 62 9.57 -9.73 10.33
C ASP A 62 8.58 -8.93 11.19
N GLU A 63 8.67 -7.61 11.14
CA GLU A 63 7.77 -6.65 11.78
C GLU A 63 6.50 -6.31 10.98
N LEU A 64 6.14 -7.10 9.95
CA LEU A 64 4.91 -6.89 9.18
C LEU A 64 3.68 -6.75 10.09
N VAL A 65 2.90 -5.70 9.85
CA VAL A 65 1.55 -5.53 10.42
C VAL A 65 0.53 -5.45 9.30
N TYR A 66 -0.23 -6.53 9.10
CA TYR A 66 -1.36 -6.55 8.17
C TYR A 66 -2.64 -6.12 8.89
N THR A 67 -3.33 -5.10 8.37
CA THR A 67 -4.64 -4.67 8.86
C THR A 67 -5.71 -5.05 7.84
N SER A 68 -6.58 -5.98 8.21
CA SER A 68 -7.72 -6.37 7.37
C SER A 68 -8.74 -5.23 7.25
N ALA A 69 -9.64 -5.32 6.27
CA ALA A 69 -10.76 -4.37 6.11
C ALA A 69 -11.67 -4.26 7.35
N LEU A 70 -11.68 -5.28 8.23
CA LEU A 70 -12.42 -5.29 9.50
C LEU A 70 -11.60 -4.69 10.66
N GLY A 71 -10.44 -4.11 10.40
CA GLY A 71 -9.55 -3.52 11.41
C GLY A 71 -8.74 -4.53 12.24
N ARG A 72 -8.86 -5.84 11.98
CA ARG A 72 -8.02 -6.84 12.66
C ARG A 72 -6.57 -6.74 12.20
N ARG A 73 -5.64 -6.66 13.14
CA ARG A 73 -4.19 -6.65 12.92
C ARG A 73 -3.60 -8.05 13.07
N LYS A 74 -2.69 -8.43 12.18
CA LYS A 74 -1.93 -9.68 12.24
C LYS A 74 -0.45 -9.43 11.95
N GLY A 75 0.42 -10.16 12.65
CA GLY A 75 1.86 -10.17 12.37
C GLY A 75 2.27 -11.22 11.34
N LYS A 76 3.51 -11.16 10.82
CA LYS A 76 4.07 -12.20 9.93
C LYS A 76 3.89 -13.61 10.51
N ALA A 77 4.23 -13.81 11.79
CA ALA A 77 4.14 -15.11 12.45
C ALA A 77 2.72 -15.71 12.41
N ASP A 78 1.69 -14.88 12.58
CA ASP A 78 0.29 -15.33 12.54
C ASP A 78 -0.12 -15.74 11.14
N ILE A 79 0.23 -14.93 10.14
CA ILE A 79 -0.13 -15.20 8.76
C ILE A 79 0.61 -16.45 8.25
N MET A 80 1.90 -16.59 8.57
CA MET A 80 2.69 -17.76 8.18
C MET A 80 2.20 -19.06 8.86
N ARG A 81 1.69 -18.98 10.10
CA ARG A 81 1.06 -20.12 10.77
C ARG A 81 -0.21 -20.55 10.03
N GLU A 82 -1.09 -19.61 9.71
CA GLU A 82 -2.33 -19.88 8.97
C GLU A 82 -2.05 -20.43 7.57
N LEU A 83 -1.08 -19.85 6.86
CA LEU A 83 -0.66 -20.31 5.53
C LEU A 83 -0.17 -21.75 5.54
N ARG A 84 0.65 -22.13 6.52
CA ARG A 84 1.13 -23.52 6.68
C ARG A 84 0.01 -24.47 7.05
N ALA A 85 -0.95 -24.04 7.87
CA ALA A 85 -2.13 -24.84 8.20
C ALA A 85 -2.98 -25.12 6.95
N GLU A 86 -3.21 -24.10 6.11
CA GLU A 86 -3.93 -24.23 4.84
C GLU A 86 -3.22 -25.17 3.86
N ALA A 87 -1.89 -25.02 3.73
CA ALA A 87 -1.07 -25.88 2.88
C ALA A 87 -1.09 -27.35 3.33
N ALA A 88 -1.17 -27.61 4.63
CA ALA A 88 -1.29 -28.96 5.17
C ALA A 88 -2.71 -29.54 5.04
N ALA A 89 -3.74 -28.68 5.00
CA ALA A 89 -5.13 -29.09 4.89
C ALA A 89 -5.56 -29.40 3.45
N THR A 90 -4.85 -28.87 2.44
CA THR A 90 -5.11 -29.16 1.03
C THR A 90 -4.34 -30.42 0.60
N PRO A 91 -5.01 -31.58 0.38
CA PRO A 91 -4.37 -32.71 -0.29
C PRO A 91 -4.09 -32.27 -1.72
N ALA A 92 -2.91 -32.64 -2.26
CA ALA A 92 -2.55 -32.40 -3.66
C ALA A 92 -3.75 -32.61 -4.57
N ALA A 93 -4.18 -31.53 -5.24
CA ALA A 93 -5.38 -31.51 -6.07
C ALA A 93 -5.46 -32.78 -6.91
N THR A 94 -6.51 -33.57 -6.68
CA THR A 94 -6.86 -34.71 -7.53
C THR A 94 -6.87 -34.21 -8.98
N PRO A 95 -6.11 -34.81 -9.91
CA PRO A 95 -6.16 -34.40 -11.29
C PRO A 95 -7.60 -34.59 -11.79
N LYS A 96 -8.19 -33.51 -12.30
CA LYS A 96 -9.52 -33.55 -12.90
C LYS A 96 -9.47 -34.50 -14.12
N PRO A 97 -10.42 -35.44 -14.27
CA PRO A 97 -10.48 -36.33 -15.42
C PRO A 97 -10.73 -35.58 -16.73
#